data_AF-A0A7K4JPT2-F1
#
_entry.id   AF-A0A7K4JPT2-F1
#
_cell.length_a   1.000
_cell.length_b   1.000
_cell.length_c   1.000
_cell.angle_alpha   90.00
_cell.angle_beta   90.00
_cell.angle_gamma   90.00
#
_symmetry.space_group_name_H-M   'P 1'
#
loop_
_entity.id
_entity.type
_entity.pdbx_description
1 polymer ?
#
loop_
_entity_poly.entity_id
_entity_poly.type
_entity_poly.pdbx_seq_one_letter_code
_entity_poly.pdbx_strand_id
1 'polypeptide(L)'
;SREEVARLLAMAEVPEEELNPFQVLGVEVTASDAELRKAYHRLAVLVHPDKNEHPRAEAAFKVLRAAWDVVSSPERRREYEMKRVAESELSRSMGAFLSRLQDDLREAMNTMGCSKCQGKHRRFEVARDPLRARYCAECGGLHPAEEGDFWAESSLLGLRITYFARMDGRVYDITEWAGCQRVGIAPDTHRVPYHISFGSRSAGPASRQRSTSKGTPPSAADLQEFL
;
A
#
# COMPACT_ATOMS: atom_id res chain seq x y z
N SER A 1 -42.85 1.58 -9.90
CA SER A 1 -42.67 1.35 -11.34
C SER A 1 -41.66 2.31 -11.97
N ARG A 2 -41.84 3.64 -11.92
CA ARG A 2 -40.92 4.60 -12.57
C ARG A 2 -39.49 4.60 -11.98
N GLU A 3 -39.39 4.55 -10.66
CA GLU A 3 -38.08 4.49 -9.95
C GLU A 3 -37.34 3.18 -10.22
N GLU A 4 -38.06 2.06 -10.29
CA GLU A 4 -37.48 0.74 -10.56
C GLU A 4 -36.91 0.65 -11.98
N VAL A 5 -37.62 1.22 -12.95
CA VAL A 5 -37.14 1.36 -14.34
C VAL A 5 -35.92 2.27 -14.40
N ALA A 6 -35.96 3.43 -13.74
CA ALA A 6 -34.83 4.34 -13.69
C ALA A 6 -33.58 3.68 -13.09
N ARG A 7 -33.72 2.91 -12.02
CA ARG A 7 -32.62 2.14 -11.41
C ARG A 7 -32.03 1.13 -12.39
N LEU A 8 -32.87 0.33 -13.04
CA LEU A 8 -32.42 -0.69 -13.98
C LEU A 8 -31.73 -0.07 -15.21
N LEU A 9 -32.27 1.03 -15.73
CA LEU A 9 -31.67 1.77 -16.84
C LEU A 9 -30.33 2.41 -16.47
N ALA A 10 -30.12 2.78 -15.21
CA ALA A 10 -28.83 3.26 -14.71
C ALA A 10 -27.79 2.14 -14.61
N MET A 11 -28.21 0.91 -14.33
CA MET A 11 -27.33 -0.27 -14.25
C MET A 11 -26.99 -0.85 -15.64
N ALA A 12 -27.65 -0.39 -16.70
CA ALA A 12 -27.49 -0.91 -18.07
C ALA A 12 -26.10 -0.68 -18.69
N GLU A 13 -25.27 0.19 -18.11
CA GLU A 13 -23.91 0.48 -18.56
C GLU A 13 -22.84 -0.30 -17.77
N VAL A 14 -23.24 -1.01 -16.71
CA VAL A 14 -22.33 -1.77 -15.86
C VAL A 14 -22.24 -3.22 -16.37
N PRO A 15 -21.04 -3.83 -16.41
CA PRO A 15 -20.89 -5.24 -16.77
C PRO A 15 -21.75 -6.16 -15.90
N GLU A 16 -22.39 -7.15 -16.51
CA GLU A 16 -23.35 -8.05 -15.85
C GLU A 16 -22.72 -8.85 -14.71
N GLU A 17 -21.43 -9.19 -14.83
CA GLU A 17 -20.67 -9.96 -13.86
C GLU A 17 -20.33 -9.17 -12.58
N GLU A 18 -20.34 -7.83 -12.66
CA GLU A 18 -20.09 -6.93 -11.54
C GLU A 18 -21.36 -6.63 -10.74
N LEU A 19 -22.53 -6.84 -11.34
CA LEU A 19 -23.81 -6.51 -10.75
C LEU A 19 -24.30 -7.56 -9.75
N ASN A 20 -24.87 -7.08 -8.65
CA ASN A 20 -25.55 -7.93 -7.69
C ASN A 20 -26.96 -8.29 -8.19
N PRO A 21 -27.27 -9.58 -8.45
CA PRO A 21 -28.57 -10.00 -8.98
C PRO A 21 -29.77 -9.56 -8.13
N PHE A 22 -29.62 -9.54 -6.80
CA PHE A 22 -30.68 -9.11 -5.89
C PHE A 22 -30.95 -7.60 -6.00
N GLN A 23 -29.90 -6.80 -6.18
CA GLN A 23 -30.04 -5.35 -6.40
C GLN A 23 -30.67 -5.04 -7.76
N VAL A 24 -30.28 -5.78 -8.81
CA VAL A 24 -30.90 -5.67 -10.15
C VAL A 24 -32.41 -5.93 -10.05
N LEU A 25 -32.80 -7.03 -9.41
CA LEU A 25 -34.21 -7.39 -9.17
C LEU A 25 -34.92 -6.47 -8.16
N GLY A 26 -34.16 -5.74 -7.35
CA GLY A 26 -34.70 -4.85 -6.31
C GLY A 26 -35.32 -5.60 -5.16
N VAL A 27 -34.71 -6.71 -4.76
CA VAL A 27 -35.13 -7.54 -3.64
C VAL A 27 -34.00 -7.68 -2.63
N GLU A 28 -34.34 -8.11 -1.42
CA GLU A 28 -33.35 -8.47 -0.40
C GLU A 28 -32.61 -9.76 -0.77
N VAL A 29 -31.40 -9.92 -0.26
CA VAL A 29 -30.59 -11.14 -0.45
C VAL A 29 -31.28 -12.37 0.14
N THR A 30 -32.14 -12.17 1.15
CA THR A 30 -32.94 -13.22 1.78
C THR A 30 -34.29 -13.49 1.10
N ALA A 31 -34.53 -12.93 -0.09
CA ALA A 31 -35.80 -13.07 -0.80
C ALA A 31 -36.11 -14.53 -1.15
N SER A 32 -37.37 -14.90 -1.00
CA SER A 32 -37.89 -16.21 -1.39
C SER A 32 -37.97 -16.37 -2.91
N ASP A 33 -38.02 -17.62 -3.38
CA ASP A 33 -38.18 -17.94 -4.81
C ASP A 33 -39.44 -17.28 -5.43
N ALA A 34 -40.52 -17.18 -4.64
CA ALA A 34 -41.75 -16.54 -5.07
C ALA A 34 -41.57 -15.02 -5.29
N GLU A 35 -40.85 -14.36 -4.38
CA GLU A 35 -40.55 -12.93 -4.47
C GLU A 35 -39.62 -12.62 -5.65
N LEU A 36 -38.59 -13.45 -5.86
CA LEU A 36 -37.68 -13.35 -6.99
C LEU A 36 -38.42 -13.47 -8.32
N ARG A 37 -39.27 -14.51 -8.47
CA ARG A 37 -40.11 -14.70 -9.67
C ARG A 37 -41.03 -13.51 -9.90
N LYS A 38 -41.71 -13.03 -8.85
CA LYS A 38 -42.63 -11.89 -8.93
C LYS A 38 -41.90 -10.62 -9.35
N ALA A 39 -40.73 -10.35 -8.78
CA ALA A 39 -39.91 -9.18 -9.10
C ALA A 39 -39.45 -9.22 -10.57
N TYR A 40 -38.93 -10.36 -11.03
CA TYR A 40 -38.50 -10.55 -12.42
C TYR A 40 -39.62 -10.29 -13.42
N HIS A 41 -40.79 -10.94 -13.26
CA HIS A 41 -41.91 -10.77 -14.19
C HIS A 41 -42.39 -9.33 -14.26
N ARG A 42 -42.48 -8.66 -13.10
CA ARG A 42 -42.87 -7.25 -13.03
C ARG A 42 -41.87 -6.35 -13.77
N LEU A 43 -40.57 -6.52 -13.53
CA LEU A 43 -39.53 -5.71 -14.17
C LEU A 43 -39.45 -5.99 -15.67
N ALA A 44 -39.55 -7.25 -16.09
CA ALA A 44 -39.49 -7.66 -17.49
C ALA A 44 -40.59 -6.98 -18.33
N VAL A 45 -41.80 -6.82 -17.78
CA VAL A 45 -42.88 -6.08 -18.46
C VAL A 45 -42.58 -4.58 -18.56
N LEU A 46 -41.93 -3.99 -17.55
CA LEU A 46 -41.63 -2.56 -17.49
C LEU A 46 -40.47 -2.14 -18.41
N VAL A 47 -39.52 -3.04 -18.66
CA VAL A 47 -38.31 -2.75 -19.47
C VAL A 47 -38.26 -3.55 -20.77
N HIS A 48 -39.37 -4.17 -21.18
CA HIS A 48 -39.44 -4.88 -22.44
C HIS A 48 -39.17 -3.93 -23.63
N PRO A 49 -38.27 -4.27 -24.57
CA PRO A 49 -37.91 -3.38 -25.69
C PRO A 49 -39.13 -2.98 -26.54
N ASP A 50 -40.08 -3.89 -26.77
CA ASP A 50 -41.30 -3.57 -27.54
C ASP A 50 -42.26 -2.59 -26.85
N LYS A 51 -42.20 -2.46 -25.51
CA LYS A 51 -43.13 -1.64 -24.73
C LYS A 51 -42.48 -0.38 -24.16
N ASN A 52 -41.16 -0.30 -24.19
CA ASN A 52 -40.40 0.78 -23.60
C ASN A 52 -39.48 1.38 -24.68
N GLU A 53 -39.86 2.56 -25.17
CA GLU A 53 -39.16 3.29 -26.24
C GLU A 53 -37.82 3.89 -25.79
N HIS A 54 -37.39 3.68 -24.54
CA HIS A 54 -36.13 4.20 -24.06
C HIS A 54 -34.95 3.53 -24.78
N PRO A 55 -33.93 4.28 -25.25
CA PRO A 55 -32.80 3.72 -26.01
C PRO A 55 -31.97 2.70 -25.25
N ARG A 56 -32.06 2.69 -23.91
CA ARG A 56 -31.39 1.72 -23.02
C ARG A 56 -32.28 0.55 -22.58
N ALA A 57 -33.51 0.42 -23.08
CA ALA A 57 -34.44 -0.63 -22.65
C ALA A 57 -33.88 -2.04 -22.94
N GLU A 58 -33.29 -2.26 -24.11
CA GLU A 58 -32.66 -3.53 -24.48
C GLU A 58 -31.49 -3.89 -23.55
N ALA A 59 -30.59 -2.95 -23.29
CA ALA A 59 -29.46 -3.14 -22.38
C ALA A 59 -29.93 -3.42 -20.93
N ALA A 60 -30.93 -2.68 -20.46
CA ALA A 60 -31.52 -2.92 -19.13
C ALA A 60 -32.21 -4.29 -19.03
N PHE A 61 -32.88 -4.73 -20.11
CA PHE A 61 -33.48 -6.06 -20.19
C PHE A 61 -32.42 -7.16 -20.17
N LYS A 62 -31.27 -6.95 -20.83
CA LYS A 62 -30.13 -7.86 -20.81
C LYS A 62 -29.59 -8.04 -19.38
N VAL A 63 -29.37 -6.94 -18.66
CA VAL A 63 -28.95 -6.94 -17.26
C VAL A 63 -29.96 -7.68 -16.36
N LEU A 64 -31.26 -7.43 -16.54
CA LEU A 64 -32.31 -8.12 -15.80
C LEU A 64 -32.28 -9.63 -16.03
N ARG A 65 -32.09 -10.06 -17.28
CA ARG A 65 -32.02 -11.46 -17.65
C ARG A 65 -30.78 -12.14 -17.05
N ALA A 66 -29.62 -11.50 -17.12
CA ALA A 66 -28.40 -12.01 -16.51
C ALA A 66 -28.55 -12.20 -14.99
N ALA A 67 -29.14 -11.21 -14.30
CA ALA A 67 -29.45 -11.34 -12.87
C ALA A 67 -30.38 -12.52 -12.58
N TRP A 68 -31.44 -12.67 -13.38
CA TRP A 68 -32.37 -13.79 -13.25
C TRP A 68 -31.68 -15.14 -13.46
N ASP A 69 -30.82 -15.26 -14.46
CA ASP A 69 -30.10 -16.50 -14.75
C ASP A 69 -29.25 -16.99 -13.58
N VAL A 70 -28.75 -16.07 -12.74
CA VAL A 70 -27.99 -16.38 -11.52
C VAL A 70 -28.88 -16.85 -10.37
N VAL A 71 -30.04 -16.22 -10.13
CA VAL A 71 -30.87 -16.50 -8.94
C VAL A 71 -32.11 -17.36 -9.19
N SER A 72 -32.38 -17.72 -10.45
CA SER A 72 -33.57 -18.45 -10.88
C SER A 72 -33.63 -19.89 -10.35
N SER A 73 -32.48 -20.55 -10.18
CA SER A 73 -32.38 -21.89 -9.59
C SER A 73 -31.71 -21.85 -8.22
N PRO A 74 -32.13 -22.70 -7.27
CA PRO A 74 -31.48 -22.81 -5.96
C PRO A 74 -29.98 -23.14 -6.06
N GLU A 75 -29.60 -23.98 -7.03
CA GLU A 75 -28.23 -24.41 -7.25
C GLU A 75 -27.36 -23.24 -7.71
N ARG A 76 -27.80 -22.49 -8.73
CA ARG A 76 -27.06 -21.33 -9.24
C ARG A 76 -26.96 -20.21 -8.22
N ARG A 77 -28.02 -19.99 -7.43
CA ARG A 77 -28.00 -19.02 -6.33
C ARG A 77 -26.96 -19.41 -5.30
N ARG A 78 -26.92 -20.67 -4.91
CA ARG A 78 -25.93 -21.19 -3.96
C ARG A 78 -24.51 -21.05 -4.48
N GLU A 79 -24.26 -21.36 -5.75
CA GLU A 79 -22.95 -21.17 -6.39
C GLU A 79 -22.51 -19.70 -6.36
N TYR A 80 -23.42 -18.78 -6.69
CA TYR A 80 -23.17 -17.34 -6.62
C TYR A 80 -22.83 -16.87 -5.19
N GLU A 81 -23.62 -17.30 -4.20
CA GLU A 81 -23.40 -16.97 -2.79
C GLU A 81 -22.04 -17.50 -2.30
N MET A 82 -21.71 -18.76 -2.61
CA MET A 82 -20.42 -19.36 -2.26
C MET A 82 -19.25 -18.60 -2.90
N LYS A 83 -19.36 -18.24 -4.19
CA LYS A 83 -18.35 -17.45 -4.89
C LYS A 83 -18.15 -16.08 -4.23
N ARG A 84 -19.23 -15.38 -3.91
CA ARG A 84 -19.19 -14.06 -3.25
C ARG A 84 -18.58 -14.12 -1.87
N VAL A 85 -18.90 -15.14 -1.07
CA VAL A 85 -18.28 -15.35 0.25
C VAL A 85 -16.78 -15.58 0.10
N ALA A 86 -16.37 -16.48 -0.81
CA ALA A 86 -14.96 -16.77 -1.04
C ALA A 86 -14.17 -15.53 -1.52
N GLU A 87 -14.72 -14.74 -2.44
CA GLU A 87 -14.10 -13.49 -2.91
C GLU A 87 -13.95 -12.46 -1.78
N SER A 88 -14.97 -12.32 -0.93
CA SER A 88 -14.95 -11.42 0.23
C SER A 88 -13.89 -11.85 1.26
N GLU A 89 -13.78 -13.14 1.55
CA GLU A 89 -12.77 -13.69 2.46
C GLU A 89 -11.35 -13.50 1.92
N LEU A 90 -11.14 -13.76 0.63
CA LEU A 90 -9.86 -13.52 -0.04
C LEU A 90 -9.46 -12.05 0.02
N SER A 91 -10.39 -11.14 -0.31
CA SER A 91 -10.16 -9.69 -0.26
C SER A 91 -9.80 -9.24 1.15
N ARG A 92 -10.49 -9.74 2.18
CA ARG A 92 -10.20 -9.44 3.58
C ARG A 92 -8.82 -9.95 3.99
N SER A 93 -8.47 -11.18 3.62
CA SER A 93 -7.16 -11.79 3.91
C SER A 93 -6.03 -11.00 3.27
N MET A 94 -6.18 -10.64 1.99
CA MET A 94 -5.20 -9.83 1.27
C MET A 94 -5.05 -8.43 1.87
N GLY A 95 -6.17 -7.79 2.23
CA GLY A 95 -6.15 -6.51 2.92
C GLY A 95 -5.39 -6.58 4.25
N ALA A 96 -5.64 -7.60 5.06
CA ALA A 96 -4.92 -7.80 6.32
C ALA A 96 -3.42 -8.04 6.11
N PHE A 97 -3.04 -8.79 5.08
CA PHE A 97 -1.64 -9.01 4.73
C PHE A 97 -0.93 -7.72 4.32
N LEU A 98 -1.55 -6.91 3.44
CA LEU A 98 -0.97 -5.66 2.98
C LEU A 98 -0.79 -4.65 4.11
N SER A 99 -1.74 -4.56 5.04
CA SER A 99 -1.60 -3.70 6.23
C SER A 99 -0.42 -4.12 7.10
N ARG A 100 -0.24 -5.42 7.35
CA ARG A 100 0.92 -5.94 8.09
C ARG A 100 2.23 -5.63 7.40
N LEU A 101 2.30 -5.84 6.09
CA LEU A 101 3.49 -5.51 5.30
C LEU A 101 3.80 -4.00 5.38
N GLN A 102 2.78 -3.14 5.30
CA GLN A 102 2.95 -1.71 5.45
C GLN A 102 3.47 -1.32 6.83
N ASP A 103 2.96 -1.95 7.89
CA ASP A 103 3.41 -1.74 9.27
C ASP A 103 4.86 -2.21 9.46
N ASP A 104 5.23 -3.38 8.94
CA ASP A 104 6.59 -3.91 8.98
C ASP A 104 7.57 -3.00 8.23
N LEU A 105 7.18 -2.51 7.04
CA LEU A 105 7.99 -1.56 6.28
C LEU A 105 8.16 -0.25 7.05
N ARG A 106 7.08 0.27 7.65
CA ARG A 106 7.12 1.48 8.49
C ARG A 106 8.02 1.28 9.70
N GLU A 107 7.95 0.13 10.37
CA GLU A 107 8.82 -0.18 11.50
C GLU A 107 10.28 -0.29 11.07
N ALA A 108 10.56 -1.00 9.97
CA ALA A 108 11.90 -1.10 9.42
C ALA A 108 12.47 0.27 9.07
N MET A 109 11.67 1.13 8.43
CA MET A 109 12.05 2.51 8.13
C MET A 109 12.21 3.37 9.38
N ASN A 110 11.43 3.15 10.45
CA ASN A 110 11.53 3.92 11.69
C ASN A 110 12.53 3.32 12.70
N THR A 111 13.51 2.56 12.21
CA THR A 111 14.61 2.06 13.04
C THR A 111 15.97 2.36 12.43
N MET A 112 16.98 2.43 13.29
CA MET A 112 18.36 2.68 12.93
C MET A 112 19.27 1.64 13.60
N GLY A 113 20.19 1.08 12.83
CA GLY A 113 21.13 0.06 13.31
C GLY A 113 22.16 0.66 14.27
N CYS A 114 22.51 -0.08 15.32
CA CYS A 114 23.47 0.33 16.32
C CYS A 114 24.72 -0.53 16.27
N SER A 115 25.88 0.07 16.04
CA SER A 115 27.17 -0.64 16.05
C SER A 115 27.57 -1.12 17.44
N LYS A 116 27.10 -0.44 18.50
CA LYS A 116 27.49 -0.72 19.89
C LYS A 116 26.76 -1.92 20.50
N CYS A 117 25.42 -1.94 20.42
CA CYS A 117 24.62 -3.05 20.95
C CYS A 117 24.31 -4.12 19.88
N GLN A 118 24.69 -3.87 18.61
CA GLN A 118 24.37 -4.71 17.45
C GLN A 118 22.86 -4.87 17.17
N GLY A 119 22.02 -4.12 17.89
CA GLY A 119 20.57 -4.09 17.72
C GLY A 119 20.09 -2.93 16.85
N LYS A 120 18.80 -2.63 16.96
CA LYS A 120 18.13 -1.50 16.31
C LYS A 120 17.51 -0.60 17.36
N HIS A 121 17.56 0.70 17.14
CA HIS A 121 16.86 1.69 17.95
C HIS A 121 15.79 2.36 17.12
N ARG A 122 14.70 2.79 17.78
CA ARG A 122 13.63 3.51 17.09
C ARG A 122 14.06 4.94 16.82
N ARG A 123 13.70 5.45 15.65
CA ARG A 123 13.73 6.88 15.31
C ARG A 123 12.31 7.40 15.24
N PHE A 124 12.07 8.61 15.73
CA PHE A 124 10.74 9.21 15.72
C PHE A 124 10.74 10.43 14.80
N GLU A 125 9.92 10.41 13.76
CA GLU A 125 9.76 11.57 12.90
C GLU A 125 9.22 12.75 13.72
N VAL A 126 9.85 13.91 13.60
CA VAL A 126 9.47 15.13 14.27
C VAL A 126 8.95 16.10 13.23
N ALA A 127 7.81 16.74 13.50
CA ALA A 127 7.22 17.76 12.63
C ALA A 127 8.07 19.06 12.64
N ARG A 128 9.22 19.04 11.96
CA ARG A 128 10.11 20.17 11.76
C ARG A 128 10.36 20.38 10.28
N ASP A 129 10.29 21.64 9.84
CA ASP A 129 10.71 22.05 8.50
C ASP A 129 12.25 21.95 8.40
N PRO A 130 12.82 21.16 7.47
CA PRO A 130 14.26 21.08 7.25
C PRO A 130 14.95 22.43 7.05
N LEU A 131 14.27 23.44 6.51
CA LEU A 131 14.85 24.78 6.31
C LEU A 131 15.03 25.56 7.62
N ARG A 132 14.37 25.14 8.70
CA ARG A 132 14.37 25.78 10.02
C ARG A 132 14.44 24.74 11.15
N ALA A 133 15.24 23.70 10.96
CA ALA A 133 15.23 22.52 11.82
C ALA A 133 16.16 22.61 13.05
N ARG A 134 17.26 23.37 12.97
CA ARG A 134 18.33 23.38 13.98
C ARG A 134 18.33 24.66 14.77
N TYR A 135 18.19 24.59 16.10
CA TYR A 135 18.39 25.75 16.96
C TYR A 135 19.88 26.06 17.18
N CYS A 136 20.24 27.34 17.18
CA CYS A 136 21.58 27.82 17.51
C CYS A 136 21.52 28.85 18.65
N ALA A 137 22.23 28.56 19.74
CA ALA A 137 22.31 29.46 20.88
C ALA A 137 23.15 30.73 20.61
N GLU A 138 24.16 30.64 19.75
CA GLU A 138 25.01 31.78 19.38
C GLU A 138 24.25 32.83 18.55
N CYS A 139 23.38 32.38 17.65
CA CYS A 139 22.59 33.26 16.79
C CYS A 139 21.20 33.58 17.36
N GLY A 140 20.72 32.82 18.34
CA GLY A 140 19.35 32.92 18.87
C GLY A 140 18.28 32.55 17.84
N GLY A 141 18.61 31.71 16.84
CA GLY A 141 17.78 31.47 15.66
C GLY A 141 17.77 30.02 15.19
N LEU A 142 16.90 29.74 14.22
CA LEU A 142 16.78 28.44 13.56
C LEU A 142 17.53 28.44 12.22
N HIS A 143 18.27 27.37 11.97
CA HIS A 143 19.06 27.15 10.77
C HIS A 143 18.55 25.94 9.98
N PRO A 144 18.84 25.89 8.67
CA PRO A 144 18.56 24.71 7.86
C PRO A 144 19.41 23.52 8.32
N ALA A 145 18.83 22.33 8.22
CA ALA A 145 19.55 21.06 8.28
C ALA A 145 19.72 20.54 6.85
N GLU A 146 20.93 20.14 6.46
CA GLU A 146 21.24 19.41 5.23
C GLU A 146 21.02 17.89 5.42
N GLU A 147 20.85 17.16 4.32
CA GLU A 147 20.63 15.72 4.38
C GLU A 147 21.85 15.02 5.00
N GLY A 148 21.61 14.15 5.98
CA GLY A 148 22.67 13.53 6.77
C GLY A 148 23.16 14.35 7.97
N ASP A 149 22.68 15.59 8.16
CA ASP A 149 23.01 16.38 9.35
C ASP A 149 22.62 15.66 10.62
N PHE A 150 23.51 15.73 11.61
CA PHE A 150 23.32 15.18 12.94
C PHE A 150 23.74 16.20 14.01
N TRP A 151 22.78 16.60 14.85
CA TRP A 151 22.98 17.64 15.87
C TRP A 151 22.29 17.30 17.19
N ALA A 152 22.58 18.10 18.22
CA ALA A 152 21.94 18.01 19.52
C ALA A 152 21.36 19.37 19.92
N GLU A 153 20.27 19.35 20.67
CA GLU A 153 19.67 20.55 21.27
C GLU A 153 19.47 20.34 22.76
N SER A 154 19.68 21.41 23.53
CA SER A 154 19.46 21.40 24.96
C SER A 154 18.06 21.91 25.30
N SER A 155 17.43 21.29 26.28
CA SER A 155 16.14 21.71 26.85
C SER A 155 16.20 21.62 28.37
N LEU A 156 15.19 22.19 29.03
CA LEU A 156 15.10 22.22 30.51
C LEU A 156 16.37 22.80 31.16
N LEU A 157 16.83 23.97 30.69
CA LEU A 157 18.05 24.63 31.18
C LEU A 157 19.30 23.74 31.11
N GLY A 158 19.41 22.91 30.07
CA GLY A 158 20.56 22.01 29.85
C GLY A 158 20.43 20.64 30.52
N LEU A 159 19.35 20.37 31.27
CA LEU A 159 19.15 19.09 31.94
C LEU A 159 18.81 17.94 30.98
N ARG A 160 18.32 18.26 29.78
CA ARG A 160 17.96 17.25 28.78
C ARG A 160 18.54 17.59 27.42
N ILE A 161 19.36 16.69 26.91
CA ILE A 161 19.92 16.75 25.56
C ILE A 161 19.10 15.84 24.65
N THR A 162 18.57 16.40 23.57
CA THR A 162 17.84 15.67 22.53
C THR A 162 18.67 15.67 21.26
N TYR A 163 18.79 14.50 20.62
CA TYR A 163 19.58 14.33 19.41
C TYR A 163 18.67 14.22 18.20
N PHE A 164 19.00 14.94 17.14
CA PHE A 164 18.23 14.98 15.90
C PHE A 164 19.10 14.66 14.70
N ALA A 165 18.51 14.01 13.70
CA ALA A 165 19.14 13.83 12.39
C ALA A 165 18.16 14.10 11.24
N ARG A 166 18.68 14.65 10.14
CA ARG A 166 17.94 14.78 8.88
C ARG A 166 18.24 13.56 8.00
N MET A 167 17.20 12.80 7.69
CA MET A 167 17.27 11.57 6.89
C MET A 167 16.02 11.47 6.02
N ASP A 168 16.16 10.95 4.79
CA ASP A 168 15.03 10.72 3.89
C ASP A 168 14.19 12.01 3.67
N GLY A 169 14.84 13.17 3.72
CA GLY A 169 14.20 14.49 3.62
C GLY A 169 13.42 14.96 4.85
N ARG A 170 13.43 14.20 5.95
CA ARG A 170 12.68 14.48 7.18
C ARG A 170 13.60 14.59 8.40
N VAL A 171 13.10 15.14 9.49
CA VAL A 171 13.84 15.29 10.75
C VAL A 171 13.36 14.25 11.76
N TYR A 172 14.30 13.57 12.41
CA TYR A 172 14.01 12.52 13.37
C TYR A 172 14.68 12.79 14.72
N ASP A 173 13.97 12.50 15.81
CA ASP A 173 14.56 12.31 17.13
C ASP A 173 15.19 10.92 17.19
N ILE A 174 16.49 10.92 17.51
CA ILE A 174 17.34 9.73 17.59
C ILE A 174 18.07 9.65 18.95
N THR A 175 17.51 10.29 19.98
CA THR A 175 18.08 10.38 21.33
C THR A 175 18.40 9.01 21.93
N GLU A 176 17.51 8.03 21.72
CA GLU A 176 17.72 6.66 22.21
C GLU A 176 18.96 6.01 21.57
N TRP A 177 19.09 6.11 20.25
CA TRP A 177 20.23 5.57 19.51
C TRP A 177 21.53 6.29 19.86
N ALA A 178 21.51 7.62 19.93
CA ALA A 178 22.67 8.43 20.27
C ALA A 178 23.16 8.13 21.70
N GLY A 179 22.22 7.99 22.65
CA GLY A 179 22.50 7.58 24.02
C GLY A 179 23.10 6.17 24.09
N CYS A 180 22.57 5.22 23.31
CA CYS A 180 23.17 3.89 23.23
C CYS A 180 24.62 3.98 22.78
N GLN A 181 24.91 4.65 21.66
CA GLN A 181 26.27 4.79 21.13
C GLN A 181 27.19 5.67 22.00
N ARG A 182 26.65 6.39 23.00
CA ARG A 182 27.38 7.40 23.80
C ARG A 182 27.97 8.50 22.91
N VAL A 183 27.16 8.98 21.97
CA VAL A 183 27.52 10.16 21.18
C VAL A 183 27.67 11.36 22.12
N GLY A 184 28.76 12.11 21.97
CA GLY A 184 28.97 13.39 22.66
C GLY A 184 29.00 14.52 21.64
N ILE A 185 27.86 15.18 21.43
CA ILE A 185 27.75 16.40 20.61
C ILE A 185 27.42 17.57 21.52
N ALA A 186 28.13 18.69 21.35
CA ALA A 186 27.76 19.93 22.00
C ALA A 186 26.41 20.43 21.45
N PRO A 187 25.41 20.69 22.31
CA PRO A 187 24.10 21.13 21.86
C PRO A 187 24.11 22.56 21.34
N ASP A 188 23.11 22.89 20.53
CA ASP A 188 22.76 24.27 20.11
C ASP A 188 23.89 25.00 19.36
N THR A 189 24.76 24.23 18.68
CA THR A 189 25.93 24.72 17.96
C THR A 189 25.55 25.34 16.61
N HIS A 190 26.28 26.39 16.21
CA HIS A 190 26.05 27.04 14.92
C HIS A 190 26.32 26.11 13.73
N ARG A 191 27.45 25.41 13.78
CA ARG A 191 27.88 24.47 12.75
C ARG A 191 27.51 23.05 13.13
N VAL A 192 27.10 22.27 12.13
CA VAL A 192 26.83 20.85 12.30
C VAL A 192 28.16 20.13 12.50
N PRO A 193 28.35 19.42 13.62
CA PRO A 193 29.62 18.78 13.91
C PRO A 193 29.80 17.44 13.19
N TYR A 194 28.70 16.79 12.77
CA TYR A 194 28.74 15.47 12.15
C TYR A 194 27.73 15.33 11.01
N HIS A 195 28.17 14.71 9.92
CA HIS A 195 27.32 14.24 8.84
C HIS A 195 27.35 12.72 8.80
N ILE A 196 26.18 12.08 8.79
CA ILE A 196 26.05 10.63 8.71
C ILE A 196 25.85 10.23 7.25
N SER A 197 26.80 9.48 6.70
CA SER A 197 26.61 8.77 5.43
C SER A 197 25.84 7.48 5.70
N PHE A 198 24.53 7.48 5.47
CA PHE A 198 23.76 6.24 5.45
C PHE A 198 24.11 5.48 4.17
N GLY A 199 25.00 4.50 4.29
CA GLY A 199 25.36 3.62 3.19
C GLY A 199 24.10 2.93 2.66
N SER A 200 23.76 3.23 1.41
CA SER A 200 22.86 2.45 0.58
C SER A 200 23.34 1.01 0.55
N ARG A 201 22.86 0.17 1.47
CA ARG A 201 23.02 -1.28 1.39
C ARG A 201 21.93 -1.85 0.48
N SER A 202 21.94 -1.44 -0.78
CA SER A 202 21.52 -2.31 -1.87
C SER A 202 22.61 -3.36 -2.03
N ALA A 203 22.55 -4.41 -1.21
CA ALA A 203 23.33 -5.62 -1.44
C ALA A 203 22.76 -6.34 -2.67
N GLY A 204 23.09 -5.85 -3.86
CA GLY A 204 23.10 -6.68 -5.06
C GLY A 204 24.18 -7.75 -4.91
N PRO A 205 24.00 -8.95 -5.49
CA PRO A 205 25.00 -10.00 -5.34
C PRO A 205 26.31 -9.50 -5.95
N ALA A 206 27.34 -9.43 -5.11
CA ALA A 206 28.70 -9.13 -5.53
C ALA A 206 29.16 -10.22 -6.51
N SER A 207 29.14 -9.92 -7.80
CA SER A 207 29.88 -10.67 -8.80
C SER A 207 31.36 -10.52 -8.46
N ARG A 208 31.94 -11.57 -7.85
CA ARG A 208 33.38 -11.75 -7.75
C ARG A 208 33.95 -11.89 -9.16
N GLN A 209 34.30 -10.78 -9.80
CA GLN A 209 35.24 -10.81 -10.93
C GLN A 209 36.64 -11.10 -10.36
N ARG A 210 37.02 -12.36 -10.47
CA ARG A 210 38.38 -12.83 -10.26
C ARG A 210 39.22 -12.33 -11.44
N SER A 211 40.17 -11.47 -11.16
CA SER A 211 41.23 -11.09 -12.08
C SER A 211 42.11 -12.32 -12.38
N THR A 212 42.12 -12.76 -13.63
CA THR A 212 43.13 -13.70 -14.13
C THR A 212 44.06 -12.97 -15.08
N SER A 213 45.34 -13.02 -14.73
CA SER A 213 46.47 -12.51 -15.48
C SER A 213 46.68 -13.31 -16.77
N LYS A 214 47.14 -12.57 -17.79
CA LYS A 214 47.58 -13.00 -19.12
C LYS A 214 48.35 -14.34 -19.12
N GLY A 215 47.94 -15.23 -20.02
CA GLY A 215 48.68 -16.43 -20.45
C GLY A 215 48.19 -16.84 -21.85
N THR A 216 49.15 -16.98 -22.77
CA THR A 216 49.12 -17.28 -24.21
C THR A 216 48.14 -18.39 -24.66
N PRO A 217 47.57 -18.37 -25.88
CA PRO A 217 46.54 -19.32 -26.29
C PRO A 217 47.12 -20.67 -26.75
N PRO A 218 46.44 -21.80 -26.49
CA PRO A 218 46.65 -23.01 -27.27
C PRO A 218 45.66 -23.10 -28.45
N SER A 219 46.13 -23.82 -29.47
CA SER A 219 45.60 -24.02 -30.81
C SER A 219 44.27 -24.79 -30.89
N ALA A 220 43.61 -24.65 -32.04
CA ALA A 220 42.41 -25.37 -32.44
C ALA A 220 42.68 -26.87 -32.69
N ALA A 221 42.38 -27.68 -31.68
CA ALA A 221 42.11 -29.12 -31.65
C ALA A 221 41.89 -29.41 -30.14
N ASP A 222 40.72 -29.76 -29.63
CA ASP A 222 40.03 -31.02 -29.90
C ASP A 222 38.53 -30.87 -29.63
N LEU A 223 37.76 -31.39 -30.58
CA LEU A 223 36.34 -31.67 -30.47
C LEU A 223 36.13 -33.00 -29.71
N GLN A 224 34.90 -33.13 -29.20
CA GLN A 224 34.19 -34.36 -28.84
C GLN A 224 34.32 -34.89 -27.41
N GLU A 225 33.25 -35.61 -27.01
CA GLU A 225 33.04 -36.38 -25.78
C GLU A 225 32.42 -35.59 -24.59
N PHE A 226 31.21 -35.84 -24.09
CA PHE A 226 30.26 -36.97 -24.18
C PHE A 226 28.81 -36.50 -23.95
N LEU A 227 27.88 -37.32 -24.46
CA LEU A 227 26.48 -37.47 -24.04
C LEU A 227 26.33 -37.64 -22.52
#